data_AF-A0A1F8TV59-F1
#
_entry.id   AF-A0A1F8TV59-F1
#
_cell.length_a   1.000
_cell.length_b   1.000
_cell.length_c   1.000
_cell.angle_alpha   90.00
_cell.angle_beta   90.00
_cell.angle_gamma   90.00
#
_symmetry.space_group_name_H-M   'P 1'
#
loop_
_entity.id
_entity.type
_entity.pdbx_description
1 polymer ?
#
loop_
_entity_poly.entity_id
_entity_poly.type
_entity_poly.pdbx_seq_one_letter_code
_entity_poly.pdbx_strand_id
1 'polypeptide(L)' 'MSAVRLFDVYRGSQIGEGKKSMAYCLTYQAPDKTLTDAEAAQIRNRIVKRLAQEVGAKLRS' A
#
# COMPACT_ATOMS: atom_id res chain seq x y z
N MET A 1 0.48 0.06 13.75
CA MET A 1 0.87 -0.62 12.49
C MET A 1 1.80 -1.73 12.89
N SER A 2 1.39 -2.97 12.68
CA SER A 2 2.00 -4.10 13.39
C SER A 2 2.92 -4.93 12.50
N ALA A 3 2.67 -4.95 11.19
CA ALA A 3 3.58 -5.54 10.22
C ALA A 3 3.43 -4.91 8.82
N VAL A 4 4.55 -4.84 8.10
CA VAL A 4 4.60 -4.55 6.66
C VAL A 4 5.34 -5.68 6.00
N ARG A 5 4.75 -6.30 4.99
CA ARG A 5 5.44 -7.28 4.15
C ARG A 5 5.31 -6.91 2.68
N LEU A 6 6.41 -6.94 1.96
CA LEU A 6 6.39 -6.93 0.51
C LEU A 6 5.91 -8.31 0.06
N PHE A 7 4.74 -8.36 -0.57
CA PHE A 7 4.12 -9.60 -1.02
C PHE A 7 4.63 -9.99 -2.39
N ASP A 8 4.63 -9.06 -3.33
CA ASP A 8 5.00 -9.33 -4.72
C ASP A 8 5.66 -8.11 -5.37
N VAL A 9 6.58 -8.36 -6.28
CA VAL A 9 7.22 -7.35 -7.13
C VAL A 9 7.06 -7.79 -8.57
N TYR A 10 5.99 -7.31 -9.19
CA TYR A 10 5.76 -7.55 -10.59
C TYR A 10 6.56 -6.56 -11.46
N ARG A 11 7.31 -7.09 -12.42
CA ARG A 11 8.00 -6.36 -13.48
C ARG A 11 7.60 -6.98 -14.81
N GLY A 12 6.90 -6.23 -15.65
CA GLY A 12 6.39 -6.74 -16.92
C GLY A 12 6.09 -5.62 -17.90
N SER A 13 6.01 -5.95 -19.19
CA SER A 13 5.72 -5.00 -20.26
C SER A 13 4.38 -4.26 -20.05
N GLN A 14 3.42 -4.87 -19.34
CA GLN A 14 2.10 -4.29 -19.03
C GLN A 14 2.11 -3.17 -17.96
N ILE A 15 3.25 -2.93 -17.29
CA ILE A 15 3.48 -1.76 -16.42
C ILE A 15 4.30 -0.66 -17.11
N GLY A 16 4.86 -0.93 -18.29
CA GLY A 16 5.75 -0.02 -19.03
C GLY A 16 7.22 -0.17 -18.63
N GLU A 17 8.12 0.04 -19.58
CA GLU A 17 9.55 -0.02 -19.34
C GLU A 17 9.98 0.94 -18.22
N GLY A 18 10.87 0.48 -17.34
CA GLY A 18 11.35 1.24 -16.18
C GLY A 18 10.40 1.30 -14.99
N LYS A 19 9.17 0.76 -15.09
CA LYS A 19 8.21 0.73 -13.98
C LYS A 19 8.17 -0.64 -13.30
N LYS A 20 7.88 -0.63 -12.00
CA LYS A 20 7.77 -1.82 -11.15
C LYS A 20 6.48 -1.70 -10.35
N SER A 21 5.65 -2.74 -10.36
CA SER A 21 4.49 -2.83 -9.48
C SER A 21 4.90 -3.60 -8.24
N MET A 22 4.68 -3.03 -7.06
CA MET A 22 5.05 -3.64 -5.79
C MET A 22 3.80 -3.77 -4.94
N ALA A 23 3.39 -5.00 -4.65
CA ALA A 23 2.29 -5.30 -3.76
C ALA A 23 2.80 -5.40 -2.33
N TYR A 24 2.26 -4.56 -1.44
CA TYR A 24 2.58 -4.58 -0.02
C TYR A 24 1.36 -5.06 0.77
N CYS A 25 1.59 -5.99 1.69
CA CYS A 25 0.64 -6.43 2.68
C CYS A 25 0.87 -5.64 3.98
N LEU A 26 -0.14 -4.88 4.39
CA LEU A 26 -0.09 -3.99 5.55
C LEU A 26 -1.04 -4.56 6.61
N THR A 27 -0.49 -4.98 7.75
CA THR A 27 -1.29 -5.48 8.88
C THR A 27 -1.51 -4.35 9.88
N TYR A 28 -2.77 -3.96 10.03
CA TYR A 28 -3.21 -3.00 11.02
C TYR A 28 -3.83 -3.75 12.20
N GLN A 29 -3.28 -3.54 13.39
CA GLN A 29 -3.86 -4.00 14.64
C GLN A 29 -3.91 -2.80 15.57
N ALA A 30 -5.08 -2.54 16.13
CA ALA A 30 -5.20 -1.60 17.25
C ALA A 30 -5.08 -2.41 18.56
N PRO A 31 -4.36 -1.87 19.56
CA PRO A 31 -4.12 -2.57 20.82
C PRO A 31 -5.36 -2.64 21.72
N ASP A 32 -6.33 -1.77 21.47
CA ASP A 32 -7.45 -1.46 22.36
C ASP A 32 -8.83 -1.63 21.71
N LYS A 33 -8.89 -1.87 20.38
CA LYS A 33 -10.14 -2.00 19.64
C LYS A 33 -9.99 -2.81 18.36
N THR A 34 -11.12 -3.29 17.84
CA THR A 34 -11.21 -3.79 16.46
C THR A 34 -11.22 -2.59 15.52
N LEU A 35 -10.26 -2.54 14.59
CA LEU A 35 -10.26 -1.53 13.55
C LEU A 35 -11.44 -1.73 12.61
N THR A 36 -12.17 -0.66 12.35
CA THR A 36 -13.22 -0.67 11.34
C THR A 36 -12.63 -0.56 9.94
N ASP A 37 -13.37 -1.02 8.93
CA ASP A 37 -12.94 -0.91 7.53
C ASP A 37 -12.68 0.56 7.13
N ALA A 38 -13.47 1.50 7.65
CA ALA A 38 -13.29 2.93 7.43
C ALA A 38 -11.94 3.45 7.96
N GLU A 39 -11.53 3.03 9.17
CA GLU A 39 -10.24 3.40 9.73
C GLU A 39 -9.07 2.79 8.94
N ALA A 40 -9.20 1.51 8.56
CA ALA A 40 -8.22 0.85 7.72
C ALA A 40 -8.09 1.54 6.35
N ALA A 41 -9.21 1.95 5.74
CA ALA A 41 -9.25 2.70 4.50
C ALA A 41 -8.61 4.08 4.63
N GLN A 42 -8.85 4.81 5.73
CA GLN A 42 -8.20 6.09 5.99
C GLN A 42 -6.68 5.96 6.09
N ILE A 43 -6.18 4.96 6.83
CA ILE A 43 -4.74 4.72 6.95
C ILE A 43 -4.15 4.34 5.59
N ARG A 44 -4.82 3.46 4.85
CA ARG A 44 -4.41 3.04 3.50
C ARG A 44 -4.33 4.25 2.55
N ASN A 45 -5.35 5.10 2.53
CA ASN A 45 -5.38 6.31 1.71
C ASN A 45 -4.27 7.29 2.09
N ARG A 46 -3.94 7.42 3.37
CA ARG A 46 -2.83 8.27 3.84
C ARG A 46 -1.48 7.75 3.33
N ILE A 47 -1.27 6.43 3.37
CA ILE A 47 -0.07 5.78 2.83
C ILE A 47 0.02 5.98 1.32
N VAL A 48 -1.07 5.75 0.58
CA VAL A 48 -1.13 5.94 -0.88
C VAL A 48 -0.84 7.38 -1.26
N LYS A 49 -1.46 8.37 -0.58
CA LYS A 49 -1.19 9.79 -0.84
C LYS A 49 0.27 10.13 -0.60
N ARG A 50 0.86 9.62 0.48
CA ARG A 50 2.27 9.88 0.80
C ARG A 50 3.21 9.25 -0.21
N LEU A 51 2.94 8.02 -0.63
CA LEU A 51 3.70 7.36 -1.71
C LEU A 51 3.53 8.07 -3.05
N ALA A 52 2.34 8.59 -3.35
CA ALA A 52 2.12 9.39 -4.56
C ALA A 52 2.94 10.70 -4.53
N GLN A 53 3.08 11.33 -3.36
CA GLN A 53 3.86 12.57 -3.20
C GLN A 53 5.38 12.32 -3.18
N GLU A 54 5.85 11.33 -2.42
CA GLU A 54 7.29 11.09 -2.21
C GLU A 54 7.94 10.36 -3.39
N VAL A 55 7.24 9.39 -4.00
CA VAL A 55 7.82 8.52 -5.03
C VAL A 55 7.03 8.52 -6.34
N GLY A 56 5.97 9.34 -6.46
CA GLY A 56 5.13 9.38 -7.66
C GLY A 56 4.36 8.07 -7.91
N ALA A 57 4.23 7.22 -6.88
CA ALA A 57 3.57 5.93 -7.03
C ALA A 57 2.06 6.10 -7.24
N LYS A 58 1.50 5.34 -8.18
CA LYS A 58 0.05 5.26 -8.41
C LYS A 58 -0.46 3.92 -7.90
N LEU A 59 -1.49 3.96 -7.06
CA LEU A 59 -2.22 2.75 -6.68
C LEU A 59 -2.91 2.19 -7.93
N ARG A 60 -2.67 0.90 -8.22
CA ARG A 60 -3.32 0.16 -9.30
C ARG A 60 -4.30 -0.80 -8.62
N SER A 61 -5.60 -0.62 -8.87
CA SER A 61 -6.71 -1.43 -8.36
C SER A 61 -6.92 -2.68 -9.20
#